data_AF-A0A8T0T788-F1
#
_entry.id   AF-A0A8T0T788-F1
#
_cell.length_a   1.000
_cell.length_b   1.000
_cell.length_c   1.000
_cell.angle_alpha   90.00
_cell.angle_beta   90.00
_cell.angle_gamma   90.00
#
_symmetry.space_group_name_H-M   'P 1'
#
loop_
_entity.id
_entity.type
_entity.pdbx_description
1 polymer ?
#
loop_
_entity_poly.entity_id
_entity_poly.type
_entity_poly.pdbx_seq_one_letter_code
_entity_poly.pdbx_strand_id
1 'polypeptide(L)'
;MAAPASAAGSETPKQLLSIIRDFASEKSHGERRVSELRRRLADVRATADAAAAELDAAKRAREAAEQELRGSQVQAAIADATIQAQEATISRLQEEISKVGTDLDALKSKGDSERDDFISLMHEMNAKTRQFQQMVSLELAEYNHSGLQSTEGQHVKDKTEILESEGILKDLTDKVRQELADIQAKRALMEAVMGESKQLKEIGERAAELAKVHASLVDELQRRYTCPGCGVNNMPGLEEAAN
;
A
#
# COMPACT_ATOMS: atom_id res chain seq x y z
N MET A 1 88.26 100.39 33.57
CA MET A 1 87.98 98.99 33.24
C MET A 1 86.49 98.77 33.49
N ALA A 2 85.69 98.80 32.42
CA ALA A 2 84.24 98.75 32.50
C ALA A 2 83.76 97.31 32.73
N ALA A 3 82.87 97.12 33.72
CA ALA A 3 82.11 95.89 33.88
C ALA A 3 81.05 95.79 32.77
N PRO A 4 80.82 94.62 32.14
CA PRO A 4 79.69 94.47 31.25
C PRO A 4 78.41 94.36 32.08
N ALA A 5 77.45 95.19 31.70
CA ALA A 5 76.12 95.27 32.27
C ALA A 5 75.33 93.95 32.07
N SER A 6 74.57 93.62 33.11
CA SER A 6 73.65 92.49 33.20
C SER A 6 72.74 92.32 31.98
N ALA A 7 72.84 91.18 31.30
CA ALA A 7 71.90 90.73 30.27
C ALA A 7 70.64 90.07 30.87
N ALA A 8 70.08 90.64 31.95
CA ALA A 8 68.96 90.05 32.68
C ALA A 8 67.55 90.50 32.20
N GLY A 9 67.47 91.30 31.13
CA GLY A 9 66.20 91.89 30.63
C GLY A 9 65.64 91.31 29.33
N SER A 10 66.32 90.34 28.69
CA SER A 10 65.95 89.86 27.34
C SER A 10 65.40 88.42 27.26
N GLU A 11 65.39 87.68 28.38
CA GLU A 11 64.92 86.29 28.44
C GLU A 11 63.40 86.15 28.62
N THR A 12 62.77 87.03 29.41
CA THR A 12 61.33 86.96 29.74
C THR A 12 60.41 87.06 28.51
N PRO A 13 60.62 87.98 27.56
CA PRO A 13 59.82 88.02 26.32
C PRO A 13 60.03 86.80 25.42
N LYS A 14 61.25 86.26 25.35
CA LYS A 14 61.57 85.06 24.55
C LYS A 14 60.90 83.82 25.11
N GLN A 15 60.87 83.69 26.44
CA GLN A 15 60.24 82.56 27.12
C GLN A 15 58.72 82.57 26.95
N LEU A 16 58.07 83.75 27.04
CA LEU A 16 56.64 83.88 26.73
C LEU A 16 56.33 83.49 25.28
N LEU A 17 57.15 83.90 24.31
CA LEU A 17 56.98 83.52 22.90
C LEU A 17 57.18 82.01 22.67
N SER A 18 58.07 81.36 23.41
CA SER A 18 58.20 79.89 23.38
C SER A 18 56.93 79.22 23.86
N ILE A 19 56.40 79.63 25.02
CA ILE A 19 55.17 79.06 25.59
C ILE A 19 53.99 79.23 24.64
N ILE A 20 53.85 80.39 23.99
CA ILE A 20 52.79 80.63 23.00
C ILE A 20 52.94 79.70 21.80
N ARG A 21 54.18 79.48 21.32
CA ARG A 21 54.46 78.55 20.21
C ARG A 21 54.15 77.10 20.60
N ASP A 22 54.55 76.69 21.81
CA ASP A 22 54.32 75.35 22.34
C ASP A 22 52.82 75.10 22.57
N PHE A 23 52.08 76.12 23.04
CA PHE A 23 50.63 76.05 23.15
C PHE A 23 49.95 75.93 21.78
N ALA A 24 50.41 76.70 20.79
CA ALA A 24 49.87 76.64 19.44
C ALA A 24 50.15 75.29 18.75
N SER A 25 51.35 74.72 18.95
CA SER A 25 51.70 73.40 18.42
C SER A 25 50.87 72.31 19.10
N GLU A 26 50.78 72.30 20.43
CA GLU A 26 49.97 71.33 21.18
C GLU A 26 48.49 71.42 20.80
N LYS A 27 47.94 72.63 20.63
CA LYS A 27 46.56 72.82 20.14
C LYS A 27 46.37 72.20 18.76
N SER A 28 47.27 72.45 17.81
CA SER A 28 47.22 71.86 16.47
C SER A 28 47.33 70.32 16.51
N HIS A 29 48.21 69.79 17.38
CA HIS A 29 48.34 68.35 17.59
C HIS A 29 47.07 67.73 18.19
N GLY A 30 46.47 68.39 19.18
CA GLY A 30 45.20 68.01 19.77
C GLY A 30 44.05 67.98 18.74
N GLU A 31 43.91 69.02 17.93
CA GLU A 31 42.91 69.10 16.87
C GLU A 31 43.06 68.00 15.82
N ARG A 32 44.31 67.72 15.39
CA ARG A 32 44.61 66.59 14.49
C ARG A 32 44.25 65.24 15.11
N ARG A 33 44.60 65.01 16.39
CA ARG A 33 44.25 63.77 17.12
C ARG A 33 42.73 63.59 17.23
N VAL A 34 42.00 64.64 17.58
CA VAL A 34 40.53 64.59 17.65
C VAL A 34 39.91 64.32 16.28
N SER A 35 40.43 64.94 15.22
CA SER A 35 39.95 64.72 13.85
C SER A 35 40.17 63.28 13.39
N GLU A 36 41.35 62.70 13.67
CA GLU A 36 41.66 61.31 13.38
C GLU A 36 40.79 60.34 14.20
N LEU A 37 40.57 60.61 15.49
CA LEU A 37 39.68 59.79 16.32
C LEU A 37 38.22 59.83 15.83
N ARG A 38 37.73 60.99 15.39
CA ARG A 38 36.39 61.12 14.80
C ARG A 38 36.26 60.32 13.51
N ARG A 39 37.26 60.37 12.64
CA ARG A 39 37.30 59.57 11.41
C ARG A 39 37.26 58.08 11.73
N ARG A 40 38.13 57.61 12.63
CA ARG A 40 38.14 56.20 13.07
C ARG A 40 36.82 55.78 13.69
N LEU A 41 36.18 56.64 14.49
CA LEU A 41 34.86 56.35 15.07
C LEU A 41 33.78 56.20 14.00
N ALA A 42 33.81 57.04 12.97
CA ALA A 42 32.90 56.93 11.83
C ALA A 42 33.15 55.64 11.03
N ASP A 43 34.41 55.30 10.76
CA ASP A 43 34.79 54.07 10.06
C ASP A 43 34.32 52.83 10.85
N VAL A 44 34.57 52.78 12.17
CA VAL A 44 34.14 51.67 13.03
C VAL A 44 32.61 51.54 13.05
N ARG A 45 31.87 52.65 13.12
CA ARG A 45 30.39 52.63 13.05
C ARG A 45 29.92 52.05 11.73
N ALA A 46 30.47 52.51 10.60
CA ALA A 46 30.12 51.99 9.29
C ALA A 46 30.41 50.48 9.19
N THR A 47 31.53 50.00 9.74
CA THR A 47 31.82 48.56 9.77
C THR A 47 30.88 47.77 10.67
N ALA A 48 30.44 48.35 11.80
CA ALA A 48 29.48 47.70 12.70
C ALA A 48 28.08 47.59 12.06
N ASP A 49 27.64 48.64 11.38
CA ASP A 49 26.37 48.66 10.66
C ASP A 49 26.38 47.65 9.50
N ALA A 50 27.49 47.57 8.75
CA ALA A 50 27.68 46.56 7.70
C ALA A 50 27.64 45.14 8.26
N ALA A 51 28.37 44.87 9.35
CA ALA A 51 28.37 43.56 9.99
C ALA A 51 26.98 43.18 10.54
N ALA A 52 26.22 44.15 11.07
CA ALA A 52 24.84 43.92 11.51
C ALA A 52 23.92 43.53 10.33
N ALA A 53 24.04 44.22 9.20
CA ALA A 53 23.27 43.90 8.00
C ALA A 53 23.61 42.51 7.44
N GLU A 54 24.89 42.15 7.43
CA GLU A 54 25.35 40.80 7.04
C GLU A 54 24.81 39.72 7.98
N LEU A 55 24.83 39.96 9.29
CA LEU A 55 24.29 39.02 10.28
C LEU A 55 22.79 38.79 10.06
N ASP A 56 22.01 39.84 9.81
CA ASP A 56 20.58 39.70 9.57
C ASP A 56 20.27 39.04 8.21
N ALA A 57 21.12 39.24 7.20
CA ALA A 57 21.05 38.48 5.96
C ALA A 57 21.33 36.98 6.18
N ALA A 58 22.36 36.66 6.97
CA ALA A 58 22.71 35.28 7.30
C ALA A 58 21.61 34.57 8.11
N LYS A 59 20.96 35.27 9.07
CA LYS A 59 19.81 34.72 9.80
C LYS A 59 18.66 34.37 8.87
N ARG A 60 18.29 35.28 7.96
CA ARG A 60 17.22 35.03 6.98
C ARG A 60 17.55 33.86 6.05
N ALA A 61 18.80 33.77 5.59
CA ALA A 61 19.25 32.64 4.77
C ALA A 61 19.18 31.30 5.54
N ARG A 62 19.59 31.31 6.81
CA ARG A 62 19.47 30.14 7.69
C ARG A 62 18.02 29.73 7.90
N GLU A 63 17.13 30.66 8.21
CA GLU A 63 15.69 30.38 8.40
C GLU A 63 15.07 29.76 7.15
N ALA A 64 15.42 30.26 5.95
CA ALA A 64 14.97 29.67 4.70
C ALA A 64 15.48 28.23 4.51
N ALA A 65 16.76 27.98 4.77
CA ALA A 65 17.35 26.64 4.68
C ALA A 65 16.76 25.66 5.71
N GLU A 66 16.44 26.13 6.93
CA GLU A 66 15.78 25.31 7.95
C GLU A 66 14.34 24.95 7.57
N GLN A 67 13.61 25.87 6.94
CA GLN A 67 12.26 25.58 6.43
C GLN A 67 12.30 24.54 5.30
N GLU A 68 13.25 24.67 4.37
CA GLU A 68 13.45 23.68 3.30
C GLU A 68 13.79 22.31 3.88
N LEU A 69 14.72 22.25 4.85
CA LEU A 69 15.10 21.01 5.53
C LEU A 69 13.89 20.36 6.23
N ARG A 70 13.06 21.13 6.92
CA ARG A 70 11.82 20.60 7.54
C ARG A 70 10.86 20.04 6.49
N GLY A 71 10.72 20.71 5.35
CA GLY A 71 9.93 20.21 4.22
C GLY A 71 10.44 18.86 3.71
N SER A 72 11.76 18.73 3.52
CA SER A 72 12.37 17.46 3.12
C SER A 72 12.21 16.36 4.18
N GLN A 73 12.29 16.69 5.48
CA GLN A 73 12.07 15.74 6.56
C GLN A 73 10.65 15.18 6.58
N VAL A 74 9.64 16.03 6.35
CA VAL A 74 8.25 15.58 6.24
C VAL A 74 8.06 14.66 5.04
N GLN A 75 8.62 15.03 3.87
CA GLN A 75 8.56 14.17 2.68
C GLN A 75 9.23 12.81 2.91
N ALA A 76 10.36 12.78 3.62
CA ALA A 76 11.04 11.54 3.98
C ALA A 76 10.17 10.67 4.89
N ALA A 77 9.54 11.24 5.92
CA ALA A 77 8.64 10.51 6.81
C ALA A 77 7.43 9.91 6.08
N ILE A 78 6.84 10.65 5.12
CA ILE A 78 5.75 10.15 4.27
C ILE A 78 6.22 8.99 3.40
N ALA A 79 7.41 9.11 2.80
CA ALA A 79 8.00 8.05 2.00
C ALA A 79 8.24 6.78 2.83
N ASP A 80 8.79 6.91 4.03
CA ASP A 80 9.01 5.79 4.96
C ASP A 80 7.70 5.11 5.36
N ALA A 81 6.65 5.88 5.70
CA ALA A 81 5.34 5.34 6.02
C ALA A 81 4.71 4.60 4.82
N THR A 82 4.90 5.13 3.61
CA THR A 82 4.43 4.50 2.37
C THR A 82 5.13 3.18 2.10
N ILE A 83 6.45 3.13 2.30
CA ILE A 83 7.25 1.89 2.16
C ILE A 83 6.75 0.84 3.15
N GLN A 84 6.57 1.18 4.42
CA GLN A 84 6.06 0.25 5.43
C GLN A 84 4.67 -0.30 5.08
N ALA A 85 3.76 0.54 4.57
CA ALA A 85 2.44 0.11 4.14
C ALA A 85 2.50 -0.84 2.93
N GLN A 86 3.41 -0.58 1.99
CA GLN A 86 3.65 -1.45 0.84
C GLN A 86 4.23 -2.80 1.27
N GLU A 87 5.21 -2.81 2.16
CA GLU A 87 5.80 -4.04 2.71
C GLU A 87 4.74 -4.90 3.42
N ALA A 88 3.89 -4.30 4.26
CA ALA A 88 2.78 -5.00 4.91
C ALA A 88 1.79 -5.62 3.89
N THR A 89 1.50 -4.89 2.80
CA THR A 89 0.65 -5.40 1.72
C THR A 89 1.29 -6.58 1.00
N ILE A 90 2.60 -6.51 0.73
CA ILE A 90 3.35 -7.60 0.10
C ILE A 90 3.32 -8.84 1.01
N SER A 91 3.57 -8.68 2.32
CA SER A 91 3.52 -9.80 3.26
C SER A 91 2.14 -10.47 3.30
N ARG A 92 1.06 -9.68 3.32
CA ARG A 92 -0.31 -10.21 3.27
C ARG A 92 -0.57 -10.99 1.98
N LEU A 93 -0.17 -10.46 0.82
CA LEU A 93 -0.33 -11.14 -0.46
C LEU A 93 0.48 -12.44 -0.52
N GLN A 94 1.68 -12.45 0.05
CA GLN A 94 2.49 -13.67 0.14
C GLN A 94 1.82 -14.76 1.00
N GLU A 95 1.19 -14.38 2.11
CA GLU A 95 0.40 -15.30 2.94
C GLU A 95 -0.80 -15.86 2.16
N GLU A 96 -1.56 -15.00 1.47
CA GLU A 96 -2.69 -15.41 0.64
C GLU A 96 -2.24 -16.37 -0.47
N ILE A 97 -1.15 -16.07 -1.17
CA ILE A 97 -0.57 -16.95 -2.19
C ILE A 97 -0.17 -18.30 -1.58
N SER A 98 0.49 -18.31 -0.43
CA SER A 98 0.87 -19.55 0.25
C SER A 98 -0.34 -20.40 0.61
N LYS A 99 -1.39 -19.78 1.14
CA LYS A 99 -2.64 -20.45 1.51
C LYS A 99 -3.34 -21.05 0.29
N VAL A 100 -3.48 -20.25 -0.77
CA VAL A 100 -4.07 -20.73 -2.04
C VAL A 100 -3.23 -21.88 -2.62
N GLY A 101 -1.90 -21.81 -2.51
CA GLY A 101 -1.01 -22.90 -2.89
C GLY A 101 -1.31 -24.20 -2.12
N THR A 102 -1.42 -24.13 -0.80
CA THR A 102 -1.75 -25.31 0.02
C THR A 102 -3.13 -25.88 -0.28
N ASP A 103 -4.13 -25.01 -0.50
CA ASP A 103 -5.49 -25.43 -0.83
C ASP A 103 -5.54 -26.13 -2.19
N LEU A 104 -4.77 -25.63 -3.17
CA LEU A 104 -4.67 -26.24 -4.50
C LEU A 104 -4.05 -27.64 -4.44
N ASP A 105 -2.98 -27.82 -3.65
CA ASP A 105 -2.33 -29.12 -3.52
C ASP A 105 -3.23 -30.13 -2.78
N ALA A 106 -3.99 -29.68 -1.79
CA ALA A 106 -5.01 -30.50 -1.13
C ALA A 106 -6.11 -30.94 -2.11
N LEU A 107 -6.60 -30.04 -2.97
CA LEU A 107 -7.59 -30.37 -3.99
C LEU A 107 -7.04 -31.34 -5.05
N LYS A 108 -5.79 -31.17 -5.48
CA LYS A 108 -5.14 -32.10 -6.41
C LYS A 108 -5.05 -33.50 -5.83
N SER A 109 -4.52 -33.63 -4.61
CA SER A 109 -4.39 -34.94 -3.96
C SER A 109 -5.74 -35.63 -3.77
N LYS A 110 -6.78 -34.87 -3.40
CA LYS A 110 -8.15 -35.38 -3.34
C LYS A 110 -8.65 -35.84 -4.71
N GLY A 111 -8.50 -35.03 -5.75
CA GLY A 111 -8.90 -35.40 -7.10
C GLY A 111 -8.16 -36.63 -7.64
N ASP A 112 -6.87 -36.77 -7.31
CA ASP A 112 -6.09 -37.97 -7.63
C ASP A 112 -6.67 -39.22 -6.93
N SER A 113 -6.99 -39.13 -5.64
CA SER A 113 -7.61 -40.25 -4.91
C SER A 113 -8.98 -40.63 -5.45
N GLU A 114 -9.85 -39.66 -5.76
CA GLU A 114 -11.19 -39.92 -6.31
C GLU A 114 -11.12 -40.54 -7.71
N ARG A 115 -10.15 -40.09 -8.54
CA ARG A 115 -9.90 -40.69 -9.85
C ARG A 115 -9.44 -42.14 -9.72
N ASP A 116 -8.52 -42.40 -8.81
CA ASP A 116 -7.98 -43.74 -8.60
C ASP A 116 -9.06 -44.70 -8.08
N ASP A 117 -9.91 -44.24 -7.14
CA ASP A 117 -11.09 -44.96 -6.65
C ASP A 117 -12.07 -45.30 -7.79
N PHE A 118 -12.36 -44.32 -8.66
CA PHE A 118 -13.21 -44.54 -9.83
C PHE A 118 -12.61 -45.59 -10.78
N ILE A 119 -11.31 -45.52 -11.06
CA ILE A 119 -10.61 -46.49 -11.92
C ILE A 119 -10.71 -47.90 -11.30
N SER A 120 -10.50 -48.03 -10.00
CA SER A 120 -10.66 -49.31 -9.28
C SER A 120 -12.07 -49.87 -9.39
N LEU A 121 -13.10 -49.04 -9.19
CA LEU A 121 -14.50 -49.44 -9.33
C LEU A 121 -14.82 -49.91 -10.75
N MET A 122 -14.31 -49.20 -11.76
CA MET A 122 -14.49 -49.57 -13.17
C MET A 122 -13.81 -50.90 -13.50
N HIS A 123 -12.64 -51.18 -12.94
CA HIS A 123 -11.98 -52.48 -13.08
C HIS A 123 -12.79 -53.60 -12.44
N GLU A 124 -13.35 -53.38 -11.24
CA GLU A 124 -14.20 -54.36 -10.56
C GLU A 124 -15.46 -54.66 -11.37
N MET A 125 -16.15 -53.62 -11.86
CA MET A 125 -17.33 -53.78 -12.70
C MET A 125 -17.00 -54.56 -13.98
N ASN A 126 -15.91 -54.21 -14.67
CA ASN A 126 -15.46 -54.93 -15.85
C ASN A 126 -15.15 -56.41 -15.55
N ALA A 127 -14.60 -56.72 -14.38
CA ALA A 127 -14.37 -58.09 -13.94
C ALA A 127 -15.71 -58.85 -13.75
N LYS A 128 -16.69 -58.24 -13.07
CA LYS A 128 -18.03 -58.82 -12.88
C LYS A 128 -18.75 -59.06 -14.20
N THR A 129 -18.67 -58.12 -15.15
CA THR A 129 -19.24 -58.29 -16.50
C THR A 129 -18.65 -59.50 -17.21
N ARG A 130 -17.32 -59.69 -17.15
CA ARG A 130 -16.66 -60.86 -17.75
C ARG A 130 -17.08 -62.16 -17.07
N GLN A 131 -17.18 -62.18 -15.75
CA GLN A 131 -17.66 -63.35 -15.00
C GLN A 131 -19.10 -63.72 -15.40
N PHE A 132 -19.98 -62.73 -15.50
CA PHE A 132 -21.35 -62.95 -15.95
C PHE A 132 -21.41 -63.53 -17.37
N GLN A 133 -20.64 -62.96 -18.31
CA GLN A 133 -20.54 -63.47 -19.68
C GLN A 133 -20.03 -64.93 -19.73
N GLN A 134 -19.07 -65.28 -18.88
CA GLN A 134 -18.55 -66.66 -18.76
C GLN A 134 -19.60 -67.62 -18.20
N MET A 135 -20.31 -67.21 -17.15
CA MET A 135 -21.40 -67.99 -16.53
C MET A 135 -22.50 -68.30 -17.55
N VAL A 136 -22.99 -67.28 -18.26
CA VAL A 136 -23.99 -67.44 -19.32
C VAL A 136 -23.49 -68.37 -20.43
N SER A 137 -22.21 -68.25 -20.83
CA SER A 137 -21.63 -69.12 -21.85
C SER A 137 -21.55 -70.59 -21.41
N LEU A 138 -21.19 -70.85 -20.15
CA LEU A 138 -21.18 -72.20 -19.57
C LEU A 138 -22.59 -72.80 -19.51
N GLU A 139 -23.56 -72.03 -19.03
CA GLU A 139 -24.96 -72.45 -18.90
C GLU A 139 -25.59 -72.79 -20.27
N LEU A 140 -25.28 -71.98 -21.31
CA LEU A 140 -25.65 -72.29 -22.70
C LEU A 140 -24.96 -73.54 -23.24
N ALA A 141 -23.69 -73.78 -22.89
CA ALA A 141 -22.98 -74.98 -23.30
C ALA A 141 -23.56 -76.24 -22.64
N GLU A 142 -23.89 -76.18 -21.34
CA GLU A 142 -24.54 -77.25 -20.59
C GLU A 142 -25.97 -77.55 -21.11
N TYR A 143 -26.75 -76.52 -21.46
CA TYR A 143 -28.06 -76.68 -22.10
C TYR A 143 -27.95 -77.40 -23.46
N ASN A 144 -26.96 -77.03 -24.28
CA ASN A 144 -26.72 -77.69 -25.55
C ASN A 144 -26.20 -79.13 -25.41
N HIS A 145 -25.65 -79.51 -24.26
CA HIS A 145 -25.22 -80.89 -23.95
C HIS A 145 -26.32 -81.76 -23.32
N SER A 146 -27.40 -81.16 -22.84
CA SER A 146 -28.57 -81.87 -22.26
C SER A 146 -29.76 -82.00 -23.24
N GLY A 147 -29.74 -81.29 -24.38
CA GLY A 147 -30.81 -81.23 -25.38
C GLY A 147 -31.06 -82.46 -26.27
N LEU A 148 -30.55 -83.67 -25.97
CA LEU A 148 -30.91 -84.89 -26.69
C LEU A 148 -31.33 -86.07 -25.82
N GLN A 149 -31.82 -85.85 -24.59
CA GLN A 149 -32.58 -86.88 -23.88
C GLN A 149 -33.82 -86.33 -23.15
N SER A 150 -34.96 -86.68 -23.74
CA SER A 150 -36.14 -87.25 -23.06
C SER A 150 -37.14 -86.33 -22.35
N THR A 151 -38.34 -86.29 -22.97
CA THR A 151 -39.69 -86.49 -22.41
C THR A 151 -40.24 -85.58 -21.28
N GLU A 152 -41.34 -84.93 -21.65
CA GLU A 152 -42.61 -84.77 -20.92
C GLU A 152 -42.66 -84.14 -19.52
N GLY A 153 -43.41 -83.03 -19.47
CA GLY A 153 -44.25 -82.64 -18.33
C GLY A 153 -43.58 -81.75 -17.28
N GLN A 154 -44.14 -80.56 -17.04
CA GLN A 154 -44.83 -80.24 -15.78
C GLN A 154 -45.00 -78.70 -15.59
N HIS A 155 -46.26 -78.33 -15.59
CA HIS A 155 -46.95 -77.23 -14.91
C HIS A 155 -46.21 -76.44 -13.78
N VAL A 156 -46.32 -75.10 -13.88
CA VAL A 156 -46.34 -74.05 -12.82
C VAL A 156 -45.08 -73.75 -11.99
N LYS A 157 -44.60 -72.50 -12.13
CA LYS A 157 -44.14 -71.67 -11.01
C LYS A 157 -44.01 -70.19 -11.42
N ASP A 158 -45.13 -69.47 -11.34
CA ASP A 158 -45.24 -68.06 -11.82
C ASP A 158 -45.63 -67.10 -10.68
N LYS A 159 -44.93 -67.20 -9.53
CA LYS A 159 -45.25 -66.38 -8.34
C LYS A 159 -44.03 -65.83 -7.57
N THR A 160 -42.83 -66.35 -7.85
CA THR A 160 -41.59 -65.89 -7.21
C THR A 160 -40.94 -64.75 -8.01
N GLU A 161 -40.99 -64.79 -9.34
CA GLU A 161 -40.42 -63.76 -10.23
C GLU A 161 -41.16 -62.40 -10.16
N ILE A 162 -42.48 -62.42 -9.85
CA ILE A 162 -43.29 -61.20 -9.71
C ILE A 162 -42.91 -60.42 -8.43
N LEU A 163 -42.62 -61.13 -7.33
CA LEU A 163 -42.26 -60.50 -6.05
C LEU A 163 -40.84 -59.89 -6.07
N GLU A 164 -39.89 -60.52 -6.78
CA GLU A 164 -38.55 -59.96 -6.99
C GLU A 164 -38.59 -58.72 -7.90
N SER A 165 -39.45 -58.73 -8.92
CA SER A 165 -39.67 -57.58 -9.82
C SER A 165 -40.30 -56.38 -9.10
N GLU A 166 -41.23 -56.60 -8.17
CA GLU A 166 -41.82 -55.53 -7.34
C GLU A 166 -40.81 -54.89 -6.38
N GLY A 167 -39.89 -55.69 -5.81
CA GLY A 167 -38.81 -55.20 -4.95
C GLY A 167 -37.84 -54.27 -5.70
N ILE A 168 -37.44 -54.67 -6.92
CA ILE A 168 -36.56 -53.87 -7.78
C ILE A 168 -37.24 -52.56 -8.21
N LEU A 169 -38.53 -52.61 -8.57
CA LEU A 169 -39.31 -51.42 -8.93
C LEU A 169 -39.41 -50.41 -7.77
N LYS A 170 -39.57 -50.91 -6.55
CA LYS A 170 -39.61 -50.05 -5.35
C LYS A 170 -38.26 -49.38 -5.09
N ASP A 171 -37.16 -50.13 -5.19
CA ASP A 171 -35.80 -49.60 -4.99
C ASP A 171 -35.44 -48.55 -6.06
N LEU A 172 -35.86 -48.78 -7.31
CA LEU A 172 -35.71 -47.80 -8.39
C LEU A 172 -36.54 -46.54 -8.13
N THR A 173 -37.76 -46.69 -7.63
CA THR A 173 -38.65 -45.58 -7.30
C THR A 173 -38.08 -44.70 -6.18
N ASP A 174 -37.48 -45.33 -5.16
CA ASP A 174 -36.87 -44.60 -4.05
C ASP A 174 -35.58 -43.89 -4.48
N LYS A 175 -34.76 -44.51 -5.35
CA LYS A 175 -33.59 -43.84 -5.97
C LYS A 175 -33.98 -42.64 -6.81
N VAL A 176 -35.00 -42.77 -7.67
CA VAL A 176 -35.50 -41.65 -8.49
C VAL A 176 -36.05 -40.53 -7.60
N ARG A 177 -36.72 -40.85 -6.50
CA ARG A 177 -37.22 -39.85 -5.55
C ARG A 177 -36.07 -39.10 -4.88
N GLN A 178 -34.99 -39.80 -4.52
CA GLN A 178 -33.80 -39.19 -3.94
C GLN A 178 -33.08 -38.27 -4.93
N GLU A 179 -32.85 -38.73 -6.16
CA GLU A 179 -32.24 -37.89 -7.20
C GLU A 179 -33.07 -36.65 -7.53
N LEU A 180 -34.41 -36.78 -7.53
CA LEU A 180 -35.30 -35.64 -7.73
C LEU A 180 -35.16 -34.60 -6.62
N ALA A 181 -35.03 -35.04 -5.35
CA ALA A 181 -34.81 -34.15 -4.22
C ALA A 181 -33.45 -33.45 -4.32
N ASP A 182 -32.39 -34.16 -4.71
CA ASP A 182 -31.06 -33.60 -4.90
C ASP A 182 -31.03 -32.57 -6.05
N ILE A 183 -31.72 -32.85 -7.15
CA ILE A 183 -31.85 -31.90 -8.28
C ILE A 183 -32.63 -30.66 -7.86
N GLN A 184 -33.69 -30.80 -7.07
CA GLN A 184 -34.45 -29.67 -6.54
C GLN A 184 -33.60 -28.81 -5.59
N ALA A 185 -32.81 -29.43 -4.71
CA ALA A 185 -31.89 -28.72 -3.84
C ALA A 185 -30.81 -27.96 -4.63
N LYS A 186 -30.22 -28.59 -5.65
CA LYS A 186 -29.25 -27.95 -6.55
C LYS A 186 -29.87 -26.77 -7.32
N ARG A 187 -31.12 -26.88 -7.78
CA ARG A 187 -31.84 -25.79 -8.43
C ARG A 187 -32.01 -24.60 -7.48
N ALA A 188 -32.48 -24.83 -6.26
CA ALA A 188 -32.67 -23.76 -5.27
C ALA A 188 -31.34 -23.05 -4.94
N LEU A 189 -30.25 -23.81 -4.83
CA LEU A 189 -28.92 -23.25 -4.60
C LEU A 189 -28.46 -22.40 -5.80
N MET A 190 -28.70 -22.86 -7.04
CA MET A 190 -28.35 -22.10 -8.23
C MET A 190 -29.17 -20.80 -8.36
N GLU A 191 -30.45 -20.82 -8.00
CA GLU A 191 -31.29 -19.60 -7.95
C GLU A 191 -30.76 -18.59 -6.93
N ALA A 192 -30.35 -19.05 -5.75
CA ALA A 192 -29.73 -18.20 -4.72
C ALA A 192 -28.41 -17.57 -5.22
N VAL A 193 -27.52 -18.36 -5.81
CA VAL A 193 -26.24 -17.89 -6.36
C VAL A 193 -26.46 -16.87 -7.48
N MET A 194 -27.44 -17.08 -8.37
CA MET A 194 -27.79 -16.08 -9.38
C MET A 194 -28.30 -14.77 -8.77
N GLY A 195 -29.08 -14.85 -7.68
CA GLY A 195 -29.55 -13.69 -6.93
C GLY A 195 -28.39 -12.89 -6.32
N GLU A 196 -27.48 -13.57 -5.63
CA GLU A 196 -26.29 -12.95 -5.02
C GLU A 196 -25.36 -12.35 -6.08
N SER A 197 -25.14 -13.05 -7.20
CA SER A 197 -24.32 -12.56 -8.31
C SER A 197 -24.88 -11.26 -8.90
N LYS A 198 -26.20 -11.14 -9.01
CA LYS A 198 -26.86 -9.90 -9.45
C LYS A 198 -26.66 -8.76 -8.45
N GLN A 199 -26.80 -9.02 -7.16
CA GLN A 199 -26.53 -8.02 -6.12
C GLN A 199 -25.08 -7.56 -6.13
N LEU A 200 -24.13 -8.49 -6.29
CA LEU A 200 -22.70 -8.18 -6.37
C LEU A 200 -22.39 -7.26 -7.55
N LYS A 201 -23.04 -7.50 -8.71
CA LYS A 201 -22.93 -6.63 -9.89
C LYS A 201 -23.46 -5.22 -9.62
N GLU A 202 -24.64 -5.10 -8.99
CA GLU A 202 -25.23 -3.80 -8.62
C GLU A 202 -24.34 -3.03 -7.63
N ILE A 203 -23.72 -3.72 -6.65
CA ILE A 203 -22.76 -3.11 -5.73
C ILE A 203 -21.53 -2.61 -6.48
N GLY A 204 -21.00 -3.39 -7.43
CA GLY A 204 -19.87 -2.99 -8.27
C GLY A 204 -20.15 -1.73 -9.09
N GLU A 205 -21.35 -1.63 -9.68
CA GLU A 205 -21.79 -0.43 -10.41
C GLU A 205 -21.89 0.80 -9.49
N ARG A 206 -22.45 0.65 -8.29
CA ARG A 206 -22.51 1.74 -7.29
C ARG A 206 -21.13 2.17 -6.81
N ALA A 207 -20.21 1.23 -6.60
CA ALA A 207 -18.85 1.54 -6.19
C ALA A 207 -18.09 2.32 -7.28
N ALA A 208 -18.28 1.96 -8.54
CA ALA A 208 -17.70 2.70 -9.67
C ALA A 208 -18.25 4.13 -9.78
N GLU A 209 -19.55 4.33 -9.58
CA GLU A 209 -20.14 5.67 -9.55
C GLU A 209 -19.65 6.49 -8.35
N LEU A 210 -19.54 5.88 -7.17
CA LEU A 210 -18.99 6.57 -6.00
C LEU A 210 -17.53 7.01 -6.23
N ALA A 211 -16.71 6.17 -6.86
CA ALA A 211 -15.33 6.51 -7.19
C ALA A 211 -15.24 7.70 -8.16
N LYS A 212 -16.14 7.77 -9.17
CA LYS A 212 -16.23 8.93 -10.07
C LYS A 212 -16.62 10.21 -9.33
N VAL A 213 -17.62 10.13 -8.45
CA VAL A 213 -18.04 11.28 -7.63
C VAL A 213 -16.91 11.75 -6.72
N HIS A 214 -16.19 10.82 -6.09
CA HIS A 214 -15.04 11.15 -5.24
C HIS A 214 -13.93 11.84 -6.05
N ALA A 215 -13.56 11.31 -7.21
CA ALA A 215 -12.57 11.94 -8.09
C ALA A 215 -12.99 13.35 -8.53
N SER A 216 -14.25 13.52 -8.95
CA SER A 216 -14.78 14.83 -9.34
C SER A 216 -14.80 15.83 -8.18
N LEU A 217 -15.07 15.37 -6.95
CA LEU A 217 -15.08 16.22 -5.77
C LEU A 217 -13.66 16.66 -5.40
N VAL A 218 -12.69 15.74 -5.48
CA VAL A 218 -11.27 16.05 -5.27
C VAL A 218 -10.79 17.10 -6.28
N ASP A 219 -11.11 16.93 -7.57
CA ASP A 219 -10.74 17.89 -8.61
C ASP A 219 -11.36 19.27 -8.38
N GLU A 220 -12.65 19.33 -8.01
CA GLU A 220 -13.36 20.58 -7.73
C GLU A 220 -12.80 21.29 -6.50
N LEU A 221 -12.51 20.54 -5.44
CA LEU A 221 -11.86 21.09 -4.25
C LEU A 221 -10.46 21.60 -4.62
N GLN A 222 -9.66 20.84 -5.36
CA GLN A 222 -8.34 21.29 -5.80
C GLN A 222 -8.45 22.59 -6.62
N ARG A 223 -9.41 22.70 -7.54
CA ARG A 223 -9.65 23.95 -8.30
C ARG A 223 -10.00 25.13 -7.40
N ARG A 224 -10.90 24.93 -6.43
CA ARG A 224 -11.35 26.02 -5.54
C ARG A 224 -10.26 26.56 -4.63
N TYR A 225 -9.37 25.69 -4.19
CA TYR A 225 -8.30 26.07 -3.26
C TYR A 225 -6.99 26.44 -3.97
N THR A 226 -6.89 26.22 -5.29
CA THR A 226 -5.75 26.67 -6.08
C THR A 226 -5.79 28.18 -6.30
N CYS A 227 -4.77 28.89 -5.83
CA CYS A 227 -4.61 30.33 -6.04
C CYS A 227 -4.42 30.64 -7.54
N PRO A 228 -5.27 31.47 -8.16
CA PRO A 228 -5.18 31.76 -9.60
C PRO A 228 -3.92 32.57 -9.98
N GLY A 229 -3.25 33.23 -9.03
CA GLY A 229 -2.06 34.03 -9.29
C GLY A 229 -0.75 33.24 -9.29
N CYS A 230 -0.65 32.21 -8.44
CA CYS A 230 0.61 31.44 -8.27
C CYS A 230 0.44 29.92 -8.40
N GLY A 231 -0.78 29.41 -8.56
CA GLY A 231 -1.05 27.97 -8.72
C GLY A 231 -0.91 27.13 -7.46
N VAL A 232 -0.66 27.75 -6.29
CA VAL A 232 -0.53 27.03 -5.02
C VAL A 232 -1.91 26.60 -4.51
N ASN A 233 -2.05 25.33 -4.14
CA ASN A 233 -3.25 24.80 -3.49
C ASN A 233 -3.23 25.15 -1.99
N ASN A 234 -4.17 25.98 -1.56
CA ASN A 234 -4.31 26.48 -0.19
C ASN A 234 -5.25 25.63 0.68
N MET A 235 -5.57 24.40 0.24
CA MET A 235 -6.42 23.50 1.01
C MET A 235 -5.66 23.03 2.26
N PRO A 236 -6.21 23.21 3.48
CA PRO A 236 -5.64 22.59 4.68
C PRO A 236 -5.66 21.07 4.49
N GLY A 237 -4.55 20.40 4.78
CA GLY A 237 -4.47 18.93 4.67
C GLY A 237 -5.57 18.29 5.51
N LEU A 238 -6.46 17.52 4.87
CA LEU A 238 -7.36 16.57 5.52
C LEU A 238 -6.60 15.28 5.89
N GLU A 239 -5.36 15.41 6.33
CA GLU A 239 -4.58 14.32 6.91
C GLU A 239 -4.90 14.30 8.41
N GLU A 240 -6.06 13.74 8.78
CA GLU A 240 -6.42 13.24 10.13
C GLU A 240 -7.96 13.14 10.27
N ALA A 241 -8.59 12.20 9.56
CA ALA A 241 -9.94 11.74 9.89
C ALA A 241 -10.22 10.33 9.32
N ALA A 242 -9.24 9.43 9.36
CA ALA A 242 -9.43 8.01 9.11
C ALA A 242 -8.25 7.21 9.67
N ASN A 243 -8.08 7.25 10.99
CA ASN A 243 -7.50 6.18 11.79
C ASN A 243 -8.35 6.03 13.06
#